data_AF-A0A1W7CWB7-F1
#
_entry.id   AF-A0A1W7CWB7-F1
#
_cell.length_a   1.000
_cell.length_b   1.000
_cell.length_c   1.000
_cell.angle_alpha   90.00
_cell.angle_beta   90.00
_cell.angle_gamma   90.00
#
_symmetry.space_group_name_H-M   'P 1'
#
loop_
_entity.id
_entity.type
_entity.pdbx_description
1 polymer ?
#
loop_
_entity_poly.entity_id
_entity_poly.type
_entity_poly.pdbx_seq_one_letter_code
_entity_poly.pdbx_strand_id
1 'polypeptide(L)'
;MLPLPPSPAGPRPRVRRPALALGLSALLLGVTAPAGHALDGDDGDLGQTVAPDERNATGEAVLNVGHVDIGPRFVDGEWRIQGRDDSASPPVWRSLTDVVTQVVDASVQQAPDDPDFAFLDAEPGSDLFVVPQTQAPEVVWLGWNTQDPEVMERVNRGVTLTMHGVSGPGHFSVFLQNGNLGAPDVLWDGDEEGPQDLWVDINTHTHANWVFTEPGVYVVDFEVSADLITGERVSDRAPLRFAVGESTDVADAFDATVATGDGDAPAGSGGEADQEADPSASPAPASDEEDSASGGEDSSLPATLIAVGAVALALLAAVVVVTVRGRRAREAAGLGTGRDGKAS
;
A
#
# COMPACT_ATOMS: atom_id res chain seq x y z
N MET A 1 -101.30 30.05 -13.65
CA MET A 1 -102.24 29.01 -14.11
C MET A 1 -101.67 27.67 -13.66
N LEU A 2 -102.29 27.03 -12.67
CA LEU A 2 -102.10 25.59 -12.37
C LEU A 2 -103.08 24.81 -13.26
N PRO A 3 -102.71 23.65 -13.84
CA PRO A 3 -103.08 22.37 -13.21
C PRO A 3 -102.16 21.14 -13.48
N LEU A 4 -102.38 20.09 -12.67
CA LEU A 4 -101.89 18.69 -12.59
C LEU A 4 -102.56 17.73 -13.63
N PRO A 5 -102.42 16.36 -13.65
CA PRO A 5 -101.37 15.31 -13.38
C PRO A 5 -101.36 14.23 -14.55
N PRO A 6 -101.19 12.87 -14.44
CA PRO A 6 -100.36 11.91 -13.66
C PRO A 6 -99.55 10.84 -14.50
N SER A 7 -98.65 10.12 -13.79
CA SER A 7 -98.04 8.74 -13.91
C SER A 7 -98.54 7.69 -14.96
N PRO A 8 -97.72 6.69 -15.42
CA PRO A 8 -97.34 5.51 -14.61
C PRO A 8 -95.93 4.88 -14.85
N ALA A 9 -95.68 3.81 -14.09
CA ALA A 9 -94.41 3.30 -13.60
C ALA A 9 -93.89 2.01 -14.27
N GLY A 10 -92.59 1.72 -14.05
CA GLY A 10 -91.99 0.38 -14.11
C GLY A 10 -90.44 0.44 -14.19
N PRO A 11 -89.70 -0.63 -13.83
CA PRO A 11 -89.57 -1.28 -12.53
C PRO A 11 -88.17 -1.09 -11.89
N ARG A 12 -88.08 -1.25 -10.56
CA ARG A 12 -86.84 -1.40 -9.75
C ARG A 12 -86.26 -2.82 -9.94
N PRO A 13 -84.96 -3.14 -9.74
CA PRO A 13 -84.10 -2.78 -8.58
C PRO A 13 -82.63 -2.45 -8.96
N ARG A 14 -81.77 -1.89 -8.10
CA ARG A 14 -81.04 -2.58 -7.02
C ARG A 14 -80.33 -1.56 -6.13
N VAL A 15 -80.24 -1.92 -4.86
CA VAL A 15 -79.68 -1.17 -3.73
C VAL A 15 -78.17 -0.96 -3.90
N ARG A 16 -77.71 0.29 -3.79
CA ARG A 16 -76.46 0.66 -3.10
C ARG A 16 -76.68 1.97 -2.36
N ARG A 17 -76.47 1.93 -1.04
CA ARG A 17 -76.52 3.06 -0.10
C ARG A 17 -75.09 3.34 0.42
N PRO A 18 -74.86 4.49 1.07
CA PRO A 18 -73.75 5.39 0.79
C PRO A 18 -72.75 5.53 1.96
N ALA A 19 -71.64 6.22 1.71
CA ALA A 19 -70.89 7.00 2.71
C ALA A 19 -69.94 7.92 1.92
N LEU A 20 -70.08 9.25 1.99
CA LEU A 20 -69.52 10.11 3.03
C LEU A 20 -68.04 9.82 3.27
N ALA A 21 -67.16 10.59 2.62
CA ALA A 21 -65.76 10.69 3.01
C ALA A 21 -65.48 12.15 3.34
N LEU A 22 -65.30 12.41 4.64
CA LEU A 22 -64.72 13.62 5.20
C LEU A 22 -63.33 13.84 4.58
N GLY A 23 -63.05 15.09 4.20
CA GLY A 23 -61.70 15.55 3.96
C GLY A 23 -60.93 15.56 5.29
N LEU A 24 -59.87 14.76 5.37
CA LEU A 24 -58.87 14.86 6.43
C LEU A 24 -57.60 15.43 5.79
N SER A 25 -57.26 16.67 6.17
CA SER A 25 -55.97 17.28 5.92
C SER A 25 -54.88 16.50 6.67
N ALA A 26 -53.98 15.85 5.95
CA ALA A 26 -52.74 15.34 6.52
C ALA A 26 -51.67 16.45 6.46
N LEU A 27 -51.39 17.01 7.62
CA LEU A 27 -50.24 17.86 7.90
C LEU A 27 -48.99 16.96 7.95
N LEU A 28 -48.22 16.89 6.87
CA LEU A 28 -46.91 16.25 6.86
C LEU A 28 -45.91 17.22 7.50
N LEU A 29 -45.62 17.03 8.80
CA LEU A 29 -44.38 17.52 9.39
C LEU A 29 -43.23 16.77 8.73
N GLY A 30 -42.48 17.46 7.87
CA GLY A 30 -41.16 17.04 7.44
C GLY A 30 -40.20 17.11 8.61
N VAL A 31 -40.04 16.01 9.35
CA VAL A 31 -38.86 15.80 10.17
C VAL A 31 -37.74 15.47 9.19
N THR A 32 -36.90 16.44 8.89
CA THR A 32 -35.59 16.21 8.27
C THR A 32 -34.74 15.47 9.30
N ALA A 33 -34.72 14.14 9.23
CA ALA A 33 -33.66 13.38 9.85
C ALA A 33 -32.34 13.77 9.18
N PRO A 34 -31.24 14.01 9.91
CA PRO A 34 -29.94 14.00 9.27
C PRO A 34 -29.78 12.63 8.63
N ALA A 35 -29.43 12.61 7.34
CA ALA A 35 -29.01 11.39 6.68
C ALA A 35 -27.87 10.81 7.52
N GLY A 36 -28.15 9.73 8.25
CA GLY A 36 -27.12 8.92 8.86
C GLY A 36 -26.15 8.55 7.75
N HIS A 37 -24.89 8.93 7.92
CA HIS A 37 -23.82 8.40 7.11
C HIS A 37 -23.92 6.89 7.24
N ALA A 38 -24.30 6.23 6.14
CA ALA A 38 -24.09 4.82 6.01
C ALA A 38 -22.57 4.64 6.12
N LEU A 39 -22.14 4.04 7.22
CA LEU A 39 -20.82 3.45 7.31
C LEU A 39 -20.86 2.25 6.37
N ASP A 40 -20.63 2.52 5.08
CA ASP A 40 -20.15 1.49 4.18
C ASP A 40 -18.73 1.18 4.66
N GLY A 41 -18.58 0.02 5.28
CA GLY A 41 -17.28 -0.61 5.44
C GLY A 41 -16.79 -0.93 4.03
N ASP A 42 -16.01 -0.02 3.48
CA ASP A 42 -15.25 -0.23 2.26
C ASP A 42 -14.03 -1.08 2.62
N ASP A 43 -13.60 -1.93 1.70
CA ASP A 43 -12.40 -2.77 1.80
C ASP A 43 -11.15 -1.87 1.62
N GLY A 44 -11.06 -0.85 2.49
CA GLY A 44 -10.65 0.51 2.12
C GLY A 44 -9.19 0.83 2.29
N ASP A 45 -8.36 0.40 1.32
CA ASP A 45 -7.05 1.03 1.07
C ASP A 45 -6.40 0.62 -0.27
N LEU A 46 -6.81 -0.50 -0.87
CA LEU A 46 -6.19 -1.02 -2.11
C LEU A 46 -6.93 -0.60 -3.39
N GLY A 47 -8.12 -0.01 -3.26
CA GLY A 47 -8.99 0.36 -4.37
C GLY A 47 -8.85 1.82 -4.76
N GLN A 48 -7.67 2.27 -5.19
CA GLN A 48 -7.52 3.64 -5.67
C GLN A 48 -7.93 3.80 -7.15
N THR A 49 -8.26 5.04 -7.54
CA THR A 49 -8.49 5.42 -8.93
C THR A 49 -7.72 6.70 -9.22
N VAL A 50 -6.79 6.63 -10.16
CA VAL A 50 -6.01 7.80 -10.61
C VAL A 50 -6.79 8.53 -11.69
N ALA A 51 -7.14 9.79 -11.43
CA ALA A 51 -7.83 10.62 -12.43
C ALA A 51 -6.82 11.20 -13.44
N PRO A 52 -7.18 11.31 -14.75
CA PRO A 52 -6.27 11.80 -15.78
C PRO A 52 -5.89 13.27 -15.58
N ASP A 53 -6.72 14.06 -14.91
CA ASP A 53 -6.55 15.50 -14.69
C ASP A 53 -6.01 15.86 -13.30
N GLU A 54 -5.50 14.89 -12.53
CA GLU A 54 -4.79 15.17 -11.28
C GLU A 54 -3.64 16.15 -11.52
N ARG A 55 -3.55 17.19 -10.70
CA ARG A 55 -2.62 18.31 -10.93
C ARG A 55 -1.21 18.00 -10.41
N ASN A 56 -0.22 18.59 -11.06
CA ASN A 56 1.14 18.69 -10.52
C ASN A 56 1.21 19.83 -9.49
N ALA A 57 1.58 19.51 -8.25
CA ALA A 57 1.94 20.50 -7.24
C ALA A 57 3.41 20.92 -7.42
N THR A 58 3.70 22.16 -7.04
CA THR A 58 5.06 22.75 -7.14
C THR A 58 5.56 23.12 -5.76
N GLY A 59 6.88 23.05 -5.57
CA GLY A 59 7.54 23.47 -4.35
C GLY A 59 7.64 22.36 -3.32
N GLU A 60 8.51 22.60 -2.34
CA GLU A 60 8.92 21.61 -1.35
C GLU A 60 7.76 21.09 -0.50
N ALA A 61 7.76 19.79 -0.26
CA ALA A 61 6.81 19.13 0.61
C ALA A 61 7.49 18.04 1.45
N VAL A 62 7.08 17.97 2.70
CA VAL A 62 7.47 16.90 3.63
C VAL A 62 6.31 15.92 3.71
N LEU A 63 6.57 14.65 3.41
CA LEU A 63 5.59 13.57 3.46
C LEU A 63 5.88 12.70 4.68
N ASN A 64 5.12 12.90 5.75
CA ASN A 64 5.33 12.21 7.04
C ASN A 64 4.14 11.32 7.44
N VAL A 65 2.98 11.49 6.80
CA VAL A 65 1.75 10.72 7.02
C VAL A 65 0.91 10.70 5.75
N GLY A 66 0.01 9.73 5.64
CA GLY A 66 -0.91 9.60 4.52
C GLY A 66 -0.34 8.71 3.41
N HIS A 67 -1.13 8.55 2.34
CA HIS A 67 -0.81 7.62 1.26
C HIS A 67 -0.03 8.33 0.15
N VAL A 68 1.06 7.67 -0.28
CA VAL A 68 1.97 8.18 -1.30
C VAL A 68 2.42 7.01 -2.18
N ASP A 69 2.25 7.14 -3.49
CA ASP A 69 2.78 6.17 -4.44
C ASP A 69 3.77 6.81 -5.39
N ILE A 70 4.93 6.19 -5.54
CA ILE A 70 5.90 6.52 -6.59
C ILE A 70 5.40 5.89 -7.89
N GLY A 71 5.29 6.68 -8.94
CA GLY A 71 4.79 6.18 -10.21
C GLY A 71 5.28 6.99 -11.39
N PRO A 72 5.35 6.37 -12.59
CA PRO A 72 5.58 7.11 -13.80
C PRO A 72 4.31 7.88 -14.21
N ARG A 73 4.52 8.96 -14.96
CA ARG A 73 3.47 9.74 -15.60
C ARG A 73 4.00 10.40 -16.86
N PHE A 74 3.12 10.72 -17.80
CA PHE A 74 3.45 11.65 -18.87
C PHE A 74 3.09 13.08 -18.46
N VAL A 75 4.09 13.94 -18.34
CA VAL A 75 3.92 15.37 -18.05
C VAL A 75 4.34 16.15 -19.28
N ASP A 76 3.39 16.84 -19.91
CA ASP A 76 3.60 17.56 -21.18
C ASP A 76 4.20 16.67 -22.30
N GLY A 77 3.86 15.37 -22.27
CA GLY A 77 4.33 14.36 -23.21
C GLY A 77 5.67 13.71 -22.86
N GLU A 78 6.35 14.16 -21.80
CA GLU A 78 7.61 13.59 -21.30
C GLU A 78 7.34 12.55 -20.22
N TRP A 79 8.07 11.42 -20.27
CA TRP A 79 8.05 10.42 -19.21
C TRP A 79 8.73 10.98 -17.97
N ARG A 80 8.01 11.01 -16.86
CA ARG A 80 8.49 11.52 -15.57
C ARG A 80 8.16 10.57 -14.45
N ILE A 81 9.09 10.41 -13.51
CA ILE A 81 8.81 9.75 -12.24
C ILE A 81 8.34 10.79 -11.22
N GLN A 82 7.24 10.51 -10.53
CA GLN A 82 6.61 11.43 -9.59
C GLN A 82 6.08 10.68 -8.37
N GLY A 83 5.86 11.39 -7.27
CA GLY A 83 5.08 10.90 -6.12
C GLY A 83 3.64 11.38 -6.22
N ARG A 84 2.69 10.46 -6.32
CA ARG A 84 1.27 10.76 -6.15
C ARG A 84 0.98 10.85 -4.66
N ASP A 85 0.66 12.05 -4.19
CA ASP A 85 0.30 12.36 -2.81
C ASP A 85 -1.22 12.57 -2.73
N ASP A 86 -1.91 11.63 -2.10
CA ASP A 86 -3.35 11.69 -1.84
C ASP A 86 -3.68 11.73 -0.34
N SER A 87 -2.71 12.13 0.48
CA SER A 87 -2.90 12.49 1.89
C SER A 87 -3.96 13.59 2.08
N ALA A 88 -4.23 14.37 1.02
CA ALA A 88 -5.31 15.33 0.94
C ALA A 88 -6.17 15.13 -0.32
N SER A 89 -7.44 15.55 -0.23
CA SER A 89 -8.37 15.54 -1.37
C SER A 89 -8.59 16.96 -1.91
N PRO A 90 -8.41 17.21 -3.22
CA PRO A 90 -8.03 16.25 -4.26
C PRO A 90 -6.53 15.88 -4.22
N PRO A 91 -6.16 14.69 -4.72
CA PRO A 91 -4.77 14.24 -4.83
C PRO A 91 -3.93 15.13 -5.74
N VAL A 92 -2.62 15.11 -5.54
CA VAL A 92 -1.64 15.84 -6.34
C VAL A 92 -0.43 14.98 -6.69
N TRP A 93 0.21 15.29 -7.80
CA TRP A 93 1.50 14.71 -8.18
C TRP A 93 2.63 15.68 -7.84
N ARG A 94 3.74 15.16 -7.33
CA ARG A 94 4.91 15.95 -6.92
C ARG A 94 6.16 15.43 -7.62
N SER A 95 7.06 16.34 -8.00
CA SER A 95 8.41 15.95 -8.41
C SER A 95 9.11 15.30 -7.22
N LEU A 96 9.81 14.18 -7.43
CA LEU A 96 10.57 13.53 -6.36
C LEU A 96 11.70 14.43 -5.83
N THR A 97 12.20 15.37 -6.65
CA THR A 97 13.20 16.35 -6.19
C THR A 97 12.66 17.39 -5.22
N ASP A 98 11.35 17.60 -5.19
CA ASP A 98 10.68 18.59 -4.35
C ASP A 98 10.10 17.94 -3.08
N VAL A 99 10.43 16.67 -2.82
CA VAL A 99 9.85 15.88 -1.75
C VAL A 99 10.93 15.30 -0.85
N VAL A 100 10.67 15.35 0.46
CA VAL A 100 11.34 14.52 1.46
C VAL A 100 10.29 13.68 2.17
N THR A 101 10.54 12.38 2.24
CA THR A 101 9.75 11.47 3.07
C THR A 101 10.32 11.48 4.48
N GLN A 102 9.57 11.96 5.46
CA GLN A 102 10.01 11.94 6.85
C GLN A 102 9.51 10.65 7.52
N VAL A 103 10.45 9.81 7.96
CA VAL A 103 10.16 8.57 8.67
C VAL A 103 10.18 8.87 10.16
N VAL A 104 8.99 9.12 10.72
CA VAL A 104 8.80 9.59 12.11
C VAL A 104 9.06 8.51 13.15
N ASP A 105 9.29 8.88 14.41
CA ASP A 105 9.58 7.94 15.52
C ASP A 105 8.41 6.99 15.82
N ALA A 106 7.18 7.35 15.42
CA ALA A 106 6.02 6.45 15.46
C ALA A 106 6.16 5.22 14.55
N SER A 107 7.13 5.23 13.63
CA SER A 107 7.48 4.10 12.75
C SER A 107 8.39 3.07 13.41
N VAL A 108 8.92 3.35 14.61
CA VAL A 108 9.91 2.48 15.26
C VAL A 108 9.28 1.13 15.61
N GLN A 109 9.92 0.07 15.12
CA GLN A 109 9.60 -1.32 15.43
C GLN A 109 10.87 -2.03 15.92
N GLN A 110 10.70 -3.13 16.65
CA GLN A 110 11.84 -3.93 17.08
C GLN A 110 12.24 -4.91 15.98
N ALA A 111 13.55 -5.03 15.73
CA ALA A 111 14.08 -6.06 14.86
C ALA A 111 13.62 -7.46 15.34
N PRO A 112 13.06 -8.30 14.45
CA PRO A 112 12.59 -9.62 14.83
C PRO A 112 13.75 -10.56 15.18
N ASP A 113 13.53 -11.42 16.17
CA ASP A 113 14.42 -12.56 16.47
C ASP A 113 14.04 -13.76 15.61
N ASP A 114 14.18 -13.60 14.29
CA ASP A 114 13.84 -14.61 13.28
C ASP A 114 14.90 -14.61 12.16
N PRO A 115 15.56 -15.76 11.89
CA PRO A 115 16.59 -15.85 10.86
C PRO A 115 16.10 -15.51 9.44
N ASP A 116 14.80 -15.60 9.16
CA ASP A 116 14.24 -15.19 7.86
C ASP A 116 14.38 -13.67 7.62
N PHE A 117 14.67 -12.88 8.67
CA PHE A 117 14.88 -11.43 8.62
C PHE A 117 16.34 -11.02 8.79
N ALA A 118 17.30 -11.96 8.68
CA ALA A 118 18.72 -11.65 8.82
C ALA A 118 19.24 -10.63 7.79
N PHE A 119 18.54 -10.44 6.66
CA PHE A 119 18.85 -9.43 5.65
C PHE A 119 18.66 -7.99 6.14
N LEU A 120 17.94 -7.77 7.26
CA LEU A 120 17.78 -6.43 7.84
C LEU A 120 19.08 -5.89 8.46
N ASP A 121 20.11 -6.73 8.62
CA ASP A 121 21.39 -6.44 9.25
C ASP A 121 21.24 -5.71 10.61
N ALA A 122 20.36 -6.23 11.45
CA ALA A 122 20.04 -5.63 12.73
C ALA A 122 20.08 -6.66 13.87
N GLU A 123 20.58 -6.26 15.04
CA GLU A 123 20.54 -7.10 16.23
C GLU A 123 19.07 -7.33 16.65
N PRO A 124 18.66 -8.57 16.98
CA PRO A 124 17.30 -8.82 17.46
C PRO A 124 16.92 -7.93 18.65
N GLY A 125 15.76 -7.27 18.56
CA GLY A 125 15.30 -6.31 19.57
C GLY A 125 15.96 -4.93 19.52
N SER A 126 16.76 -4.62 18.49
CA SER A 126 17.16 -3.23 18.21
C SER A 126 16.03 -2.44 17.54
N ASP A 127 16.12 -1.11 17.60
CA ASP A 127 15.16 -0.21 16.97
C ASP A 127 15.38 -0.16 15.45
N LEU A 128 14.31 -0.34 14.68
CA LEU A 128 14.25 -0.16 13.24
C LEU A 128 13.22 0.92 12.92
N PHE A 129 13.51 1.79 11.94
CA PHE A 129 12.54 2.75 11.42
C PHE A 129 11.85 2.13 10.20
N VAL A 130 10.55 1.86 10.31
CA VAL A 130 9.84 1.05 9.30
C VAL A 130 8.65 1.82 8.73
N VAL A 131 8.71 2.15 7.44
CA VAL A 131 7.52 2.50 6.67
C VAL A 131 6.81 1.20 6.30
N PRO A 132 5.62 0.91 6.87
CA PRO A 132 5.06 -0.43 6.81
C PRO A 132 4.31 -0.71 5.51
N GLN A 133 4.34 -1.97 5.06
CA GLN A 133 3.52 -2.45 3.94
C GLN A 133 2.02 -2.28 4.20
N THR A 134 1.59 -2.44 5.45
CA THR A 134 0.20 -2.21 5.88
C THR A 134 0.10 -0.82 6.49
N GLN A 135 -0.89 -0.04 6.06
CA GLN A 135 -1.06 1.34 6.51
C GLN A 135 -1.10 1.47 8.04
N ALA A 136 -0.30 2.39 8.56
CA ALA A 136 -0.30 2.81 9.95
C ALA A 136 -0.71 4.30 10.02
N PRO A 137 -1.70 4.69 10.85
CA PRO A 137 -2.26 6.05 10.81
C PRO A 137 -1.29 7.21 11.05
N GLU A 138 -0.16 6.95 11.71
CA GLU A 138 0.83 7.97 12.11
C GLU A 138 2.10 7.93 11.26
N VAL A 139 2.16 7.05 10.25
CA VAL A 139 3.33 6.88 9.38
C VAL A 139 2.88 7.07 7.94
N VAL A 140 3.73 7.67 7.10
CA VAL A 140 3.53 7.69 5.66
C VAL A 140 3.35 6.27 5.13
N TRP A 141 2.42 6.06 4.22
CA TRP A 141 2.19 4.78 3.56
C TRP A 141 2.73 4.85 2.15
N LEU A 142 4.01 4.46 2.00
CA LEU A 142 4.77 4.60 0.77
C LEU A 142 4.68 3.33 -0.09
N GLY A 143 4.33 3.50 -1.35
CA GLY A 143 4.22 2.41 -2.32
C GLY A 143 4.62 2.83 -3.73
N TRP A 144 4.21 2.05 -4.70
CA TRP A 144 4.31 2.39 -6.11
C TRP A 144 3.02 2.11 -6.87
N ASN A 145 2.79 2.87 -7.94
CA ASN A 145 1.58 2.84 -8.75
C ASN A 145 1.89 2.93 -10.25
N THR A 146 1.26 2.06 -11.05
CA THR A 146 1.36 2.05 -12.53
C THR A 146 -0.02 2.20 -13.20
N GLN A 147 -0.95 2.87 -12.52
CA GLN A 147 -2.35 3.04 -12.88
C GLN A 147 -2.68 4.44 -13.43
N ASP A 148 -1.68 5.29 -13.69
CA ASP A 148 -1.93 6.54 -14.44
C ASP A 148 -2.57 6.19 -15.81
N PRO A 149 -3.69 6.83 -16.18
CA PRO A 149 -4.41 6.48 -17.41
C PRO A 149 -3.56 6.54 -18.68
N GLU A 150 -2.71 7.55 -18.83
CA GLU A 150 -1.87 7.69 -20.03
C GLU A 150 -0.74 6.65 -20.04
N VAL A 151 -0.16 6.34 -18.88
CA VAL A 151 0.81 5.24 -18.74
C VAL A 151 0.16 3.91 -19.14
N MET A 152 -1.04 3.60 -18.64
CA MET A 152 -1.77 2.39 -18.98
C MET A 152 -2.10 2.26 -20.47
N GLU A 153 -2.33 3.38 -21.15
CA GLU A 153 -2.64 3.42 -22.58
C GLU A 153 -1.40 3.27 -23.47
N ARG A 154 -0.21 3.69 -23.00
CA ARG A 154 1.00 3.81 -23.83
C ARG A 154 2.08 2.77 -23.54
N VAL A 155 2.15 2.25 -22.33
CA VAL A 155 3.21 1.31 -21.91
C VAL A 155 2.89 -0.11 -22.34
N ASN A 156 3.91 -0.82 -22.83
CA ASN A 156 3.83 -2.23 -23.18
C ASN A 156 4.07 -3.09 -21.94
N ARG A 157 3.00 -3.70 -21.42
CA ARG A 157 2.97 -4.68 -20.31
C ARG A 157 3.29 -4.14 -18.92
N GLY A 158 4.35 -3.36 -18.74
CA GLY A 158 4.80 -2.95 -17.41
C GLY A 158 6.05 -2.09 -17.42
N VAL A 159 6.56 -1.82 -16.23
CA VAL A 159 7.73 -0.96 -15.98
C VAL A 159 8.78 -1.73 -15.18
N THR A 160 10.02 -1.27 -15.25
CA THR A 160 11.09 -1.69 -14.34
C THR A 160 11.37 -0.54 -13.39
N LEU A 161 11.27 -0.82 -12.09
CA LEU A 161 11.75 0.03 -11.00
C LEU A 161 13.17 -0.42 -10.66
N THR A 162 14.15 0.49 -10.71
CA THR A 162 15.56 0.16 -10.45
C THR A 162 16.09 1.01 -9.30
N MET A 163 16.60 0.36 -8.26
CA MET A 163 17.47 1.01 -7.27
C MET A 163 18.91 0.89 -7.75
N HIS A 164 19.58 2.01 -8.00
CA HIS A 164 20.99 2.02 -8.40
C HIS A 164 21.96 1.98 -7.21
N GLY A 165 21.48 2.36 -6.04
CA GLY A 165 22.20 2.38 -4.78
C GLY A 165 21.54 3.32 -3.78
N VAL A 166 22.08 3.34 -2.57
CA VAL A 166 21.61 4.18 -1.47
C VAL A 166 22.82 4.76 -0.73
N SER A 167 22.70 6.00 -0.26
CA SER A 167 23.61 6.60 0.70
C SER A 167 22.86 6.93 1.98
N GLY A 168 23.39 6.55 3.14
CA GLY A 168 22.82 6.84 4.45
C GLY A 168 23.71 6.32 5.58
N PRO A 169 23.36 6.61 6.84
CA PRO A 169 24.17 6.24 8.01
C PRO A 169 24.15 4.73 8.33
N GLY A 170 23.04 4.05 8.09
CA GLY A 170 22.88 2.62 8.34
C GLY A 170 22.41 1.82 7.13
N HIS A 171 22.06 0.56 7.37
CA HIS A 171 21.50 -0.35 6.38
C HIS A 171 20.07 0.09 5.96
N PHE A 172 19.76 -0.16 4.69
CA PHE A 172 18.47 0.11 4.08
C PHE A 172 17.98 -1.13 3.34
N SER A 173 16.72 -1.51 3.54
CA SER A 173 16.12 -2.58 2.74
C SER A 173 14.64 -2.35 2.48
N VAL A 174 14.16 -2.93 1.37
CA VAL A 174 12.75 -2.94 1.00
C VAL A 174 12.31 -4.36 0.71
N PHE A 175 11.22 -4.80 1.34
CA PHE A 175 10.73 -6.17 1.19
C PHE A 175 9.21 -6.28 1.23
N LEU A 176 8.69 -7.36 0.64
CA LEU A 176 7.29 -7.76 0.75
C LEU A 176 7.12 -8.90 1.75
N GLN A 177 6.14 -8.77 2.63
CA GLN A 177 5.68 -9.84 3.50
C GLN A 177 4.40 -10.46 2.91
N ASN A 178 4.55 -11.66 2.34
CA ASN A 178 3.44 -12.40 1.74
C ASN A 178 2.69 -13.24 2.79
N GLY A 179 1.89 -12.58 3.62
CA GLY A 179 1.18 -13.21 4.73
C GLY A 179 2.11 -13.72 5.83
N ASN A 180 1.58 -14.46 6.81
CA ASN A 180 2.31 -14.83 8.03
C ASN A 180 3.08 -16.17 7.95
N LEU A 181 3.19 -16.79 6.78
CA LEU A 181 3.67 -18.18 6.65
C LEU A 181 4.85 -18.37 5.69
N GLY A 182 5.36 -17.30 5.08
CA GLY A 182 6.49 -17.35 4.15
C GLY A 182 7.58 -16.35 4.54
N ALA A 183 8.81 -16.67 4.14
CA ALA A 183 9.93 -15.75 4.26
C ALA A 183 9.66 -14.44 3.50
N PRO A 184 10.21 -13.31 3.98
CA PRO A 184 10.18 -12.05 3.25
C PRO A 184 10.76 -12.18 1.84
N ASP A 185 10.16 -11.46 0.89
CA ASP A 185 10.70 -11.29 -0.45
C ASP A 185 11.47 -9.97 -0.51
N VAL A 186 12.80 -10.03 -0.46
CA VAL A 186 13.67 -8.85 -0.48
C VAL A 186 13.72 -8.29 -1.90
N LEU A 187 13.29 -7.04 -2.04
CA LEU A 187 13.21 -6.34 -3.33
C LEU A 187 14.47 -5.52 -3.60
N TRP A 188 14.92 -4.80 -2.58
CA TRP A 188 16.10 -3.95 -2.62
C TRP A 188 16.87 -4.06 -1.31
N ASP A 189 18.18 -4.19 -1.39
CA ASP A 189 19.11 -4.26 -0.26
C ASP A 189 20.22 -3.23 -0.47
N GLY A 190 20.45 -2.36 0.52
CA GLY A 190 21.36 -1.22 0.39
C GLY A 190 22.84 -1.60 0.31
N ASP A 191 23.21 -2.80 0.76
CA ASP A 191 24.60 -3.28 0.78
C ASP A 191 24.95 -4.12 -0.46
N GLU A 192 23.94 -4.56 -1.21
CA GLU A 192 24.12 -5.24 -2.50
C GLU A 192 24.66 -4.27 -3.57
N GLU A 193 25.81 -4.61 -4.15
CA GLU A 193 26.50 -3.76 -5.11
C GLU A 193 25.76 -3.68 -6.46
N GLY A 194 25.56 -2.46 -6.94
CA GLY A 194 25.07 -2.18 -8.29
C GLY A 194 23.54 -2.16 -8.41
N PRO A 195 23.01 -2.00 -9.65
CA PRO A 195 21.58 -1.81 -9.85
C PRO A 195 20.75 -3.05 -9.57
N GLN A 196 19.64 -2.86 -8.87
CA GLN A 196 18.67 -3.89 -8.49
C GLN A 196 17.30 -3.60 -9.10
N ASP A 197 16.84 -4.50 -9.97
CA ASP A 197 15.64 -4.33 -10.78
C ASP A 197 14.42 -5.05 -10.20
N LEU A 198 13.27 -4.37 -10.21
CA LEU A 198 11.95 -4.92 -9.92
C LEU A 198 11.01 -4.68 -11.10
N TRP A 199 10.53 -5.76 -11.72
CA TRP A 199 9.48 -5.68 -12.76
C TRP A 199 8.10 -5.52 -12.13
N VAL A 200 7.33 -4.55 -12.62
CA VAL A 200 5.97 -4.27 -12.18
C VAL A 200 5.04 -4.23 -13.38
N ASP A 201 4.02 -5.07 -13.39
CA ASP A 201 3.00 -5.04 -14.44
C ASP A 201 2.23 -3.72 -14.43
N ILE A 202 1.74 -3.30 -15.58
CA ILE A 202 0.88 -2.13 -15.70
C ILE A 202 -0.44 -2.35 -14.97
N ASN A 203 -1.07 -1.27 -14.50
CA ASN A 203 -2.28 -1.33 -13.68
C ASN A 203 -2.07 -2.07 -12.34
N THR A 204 -0.93 -1.83 -11.70
CA THR A 204 -0.56 -2.38 -10.39
C THR A 204 -0.41 -1.25 -9.38
N HIS A 205 -0.80 -1.53 -8.13
CA HIS A 205 -0.59 -0.70 -6.95
C HIS A 205 -0.12 -1.60 -5.81
N THR A 206 1.05 -1.30 -5.26
CA THR A 206 1.67 -2.13 -4.22
C THR A 206 2.37 -1.27 -3.17
N HIS A 207 2.26 -1.68 -1.91
CA HIS A 207 3.05 -1.19 -0.80
C HIS A 207 4.03 -2.26 -0.33
N ALA A 208 5.15 -1.82 0.23
CA ALA A 208 6.20 -2.67 0.78
C ALA A 208 6.65 -2.13 2.15
N ASN A 209 7.46 -2.92 2.86
CA ASN A 209 8.14 -2.44 4.04
C ASN A 209 9.43 -1.77 3.61
N TRP A 210 9.63 -0.51 3.98
CA TRP A 210 10.90 0.20 3.81
C TRP A 210 11.54 0.34 5.18
N VAL A 211 12.75 -0.17 5.34
CA VAL A 211 13.42 -0.30 6.64
C VAL A 211 14.75 0.42 6.64
N PHE A 212 15.01 1.15 7.72
CA PHE A 212 16.27 1.85 7.98
C PHE A 212 16.75 1.47 9.38
N THR A 213 18.03 1.12 9.52
CA THR A 213 18.59 0.69 10.82
C THR A 213 19.11 1.84 11.68
N GLU A 214 19.36 3.02 11.09
CA GLU A 214 19.86 4.19 11.82
C GLU A 214 19.06 5.46 11.45
N PRO A 215 18.91 6.42 12.39
CA PRO A 215 18.35 7.73 12.06
C PRO A 215 19.35 8.56 11.25
N GLY A 216 18.84 9.33 10.30
CA GLY A 216 19.62 10.28 9.49
C GLY A 216 19.05 10.47 8.09
N VAL A 217 19.83 11.13 7.23
CA VAL A 217 19.44 11.38 5.84
C VAL A 217 19.82 10.19 4.97
N TYR A 218 18.84 9.63 4.26
CA TYR A 218 19.05 8.64 3.21
C TYR A 218 18.68 9.20 1.84
N VAL A 219 19.49 8.87 0.84
CA VAL A 219 19.19 9.17 -0.58
C VAL A 219 19.27 7.87 -1.37
N VAL A 220 18.13 7.42 -1.89
CA VAL A 220 18.04 6.26 -2.78
C VAL A 220 18.01 6.77 -4.22
N ASP A 221 18.91 6.25 -5.05
CA ASP A 221 18.98 6.60 -6.47
C ASP A 221 18.05 5.69 -7.28
N PHE A 222 16.94 6.25 -7.75
CA PHE A 222 15.81 5.47 -8.23
C PHE A 222 15.45 5.82 -9.67
N GLU A 223 15.30 4.79 -10.51
CA GLU A 223 14.93 4.91 -11.92
C GLU A 223 13.64 4.14 -12.20
N VAL A 224 12.78 4.71 -13.05
CA VAL A 224 11.62 4.00 -13.60
C VAL A 224 11.65 4.05 -15.11
N SER A 225 11.64 2.87 -15.73
CA SER A 225 11.80 2.72 -17.16
C SER A 225 10.76 1.78 -17.77
N ALA A 226 10.45 1.98 -19.04
CA ALA A 226 9.43 1.20 -19.74
C ALA A 226 9.67 1.15 -21.24
N ASP A 227 9.16 0.10 -21.89
CA ASP A 227 8.98 0.08 -23.34
C ASP A 227 7.55 0.53 -23.67
N LEU A 228 7.40 1.48 -24.58
CA LEU A 228 6.11 1.91 -25.08
C LEU A 228 5.58 0.91 -26.11
N ILE A 229 4.27 0.90 -26.35
CA ILE A 229 3.62 0.10 -27.40
C ILE A 229 4.19 0.44 -28.80
N THR A 230 4.72 1.65 -28.97
CA THR A 230 5.41 2.10 -30.19
C THR A 230 6.79 1.44 -30.39
N GLY A 231 7.34 0.79 -29.37
CA GLY A 231 8.69 0.22 -29.33
C GLY A 231 9.78 1.19 -28.87
N GLU A 232 9.42 2.43 -28.52
CA GLU A 232 10.34 3.40 -27.90
C GLU A 232 10.58 3.02 -26.43
N ARG A 233 11.83 3.14 -25.96
CA ARG A 233 12.17 3.00 -24.54
C ARG A 233 12.23 4.37 -23.88
N VAL A 234 11.53 4.51 -22.76
CA VAL A 234 11.52 5.71 -21.92
C VAL A 234 12.09 5.38 -20.54
N SER A 235 12.71 6.37 -19.91
CA SER A 235 13.23 6.27 -18.55
C SER A 235 13.32 7.65 -17.91
N ASP A 236 13.12 7.72 -16.60
CA ASP A 236 13.40 8.90 -15.78
C ASP A 236 13.98 8.43 -14.43
N ARG A 237 14.95 9.19 -13.91
CA ARG A 237 15.74 8.83 -12.73
C ARG A 237 15.81 10.03 -11.78
N ALA A 238 15.48 9.81 -10.52
CA ALA A 238 15.41 10.84 -9.51
C ALA A 238 15.73 10.27 -8.11
N PRO A 239 16.24 11.11 -7.19
CA PRO A 239 16.45 10.67 -5.82
C PRO A 239 15.12 10.49 -5.07
N LEU A 240 15.03 9.44 -4.26
CA LEU A 240 14.12 9.38 -3.12
C LEU A 240 14.88 9.81 -1.87
N ARG A 241 14.42 10.87 -1.21
CA ARG A 241 15.06 11.41 -0.01
C ARG A 241 14.24 11.05 1.21
N PHE A 242 14.92 10.52 2.22
CA PHE A 242 14.33 10.22 3.51
C PHE A 242 15.04 11.00 4.61
N ALA A 243 14.25 11.61 5.50
CA ALA A 243 14.72 12.09 6.79
C ALA A 243 14.22 11.10 7.85
N VAL A 244 15.11 10.24 8.35
CA VAL A 244 14.77 9.13 9.23
C VAL A 244 14.97 9.52 10.69
N GLY A 245 13.93 9.37 11.51
CA GLY A 245 13.87 9.82 12.89
C GLY A 245 13.54 11.31 13.02
N GLU A 246 12.75 11.68 14.03
CA GLU A 246 12.27 13.06 14.23
C GLU A 246 13.40 14.05 14.59
N SER A 247 14.57 13.54 15.00
CA SER A 247 15.76 14.34 15.27
C SER A 247 16.57 14.72 14.02
N THR A 248 16.27 14.11 12.87
CA THR A 248 16.95 14.40 11.60
C THR A 248 16.39 15.68 10.97
N ASP A 249 17.28 16.61 10.59
CA ASP A 249 16.88 17.85 9.93
C ASP A 249 16.40 17.56 8.50
N VAL A 250 15.15 17.94 8.22
CA VAL A 250 14.54 17.77 6.91
C VAL A 250 15.19 18.69 5.87
N ALA A 251 15.75 19.83 6.28
CA ALA A 251 16.47 20.73 5.37
C ALA A 251 17.73 20.04 4.79
N ASP A 252 18.47 19.31 5.64
CA ASP A 252 19.64 18.53 5.19
C ASP A 252 19.23 17.47 4.15
N ALA A 253 18.05 16.87 4.31
CA ALA A 253 17.53 15.91 3.33
C ALA A 253 17.18 16.56 1.99
N PHE A 254 16.63 17.78 1.96
CA PHE A 254 16.36 18.51 0.71
C PHE A 254 17.66 18.85 -0.04
N ASP A 255 18.72 19.22 0.68
CA ASP A 255 20.02 19.55 0.12
C ASP A 255 20.82 18.31 -0.32
N ALA A 256 20.47 17.12 0.18
CA ALA A 256 21.18 15.89 -0.13
C ALA A 256 21.01 15.46 -1.59
N THR A 257 22.10 14.95 -2.16
CA THR A 257 22.16 14.45 -3.55
C THR A 257 22.61 13.00 -3.56
N VAL A 258 22.28 12.27 -4.63
CA VAL A 258 22.83 10.94 -4.87
C VAL A 258 24.36 11.01 -4.81
N ALA A 259 24.97 10.11 -4.04
CA ALA A 259 26.41 9.92 -4.06
C ALA A 259 26.84 9.34 -5.42
N THR A 260 27.19 10.21 -6.37
CA THR A 260 27.89 9.77 -7.58
C THR A 260 29.30 9.40 -7.17
N GLY A 261 29.76 8.19 -7.49
CA GLY A 261 31.09 7.66 -7.15
C GLY A 261 32.31 8.43 -7.69
N ASP A 262 32.13 9.68 -8.10
CA ASP A 262 33.21 10.65 -8.28
C ASP A 262 33.46 11.32 -6.92
N GLY A 263 34.41 10.75 -6.18
CA GLY A 263 34.70 11.12 -4.80
C GLY A 263 34.91 12.61 -4.57
N ASP A 264 34.05 13.19 -3.75
CA ASP A 264 34.42 14.26 -2.82
C ASP A 264 33.78 13.91 -1.47
N ALA A 265 34.55 13.22 -0.63
CA ALA A 265 34.20 13.06 0.77
C ALA A 265 34.26 14.44 1.44
N PRO A 266 33.27 14.87 2.23
CA PRO A 266 33.44 16.05 3.04
C PRO A 266 34.58 15.79 4.02
N ALA A 267 35.59 16.66 3.99
CA ALA A 267 36.76 16.57 4.83
C ALA A 267 36.39 16.39 6.30
N GLY A 268 36.87 15.28 6.88
CA GLY A 268 36.82 15.03 8.30
C GLY A 268 37.60 16.07 9.12
N SER A 269 37.15 16.25 10.35
CA SER A 269 37.93 16.89 11.42
C SER A 269 38.31 15.83 12.46
N GLY A 270 39.53 15.32 12.33
CA GLY A 270 40.46 15.19 13.45
C GLY A 270 40.46 13.87 14.23
N GLY A 271 41.59 13.17 14.14
CA GLY A 271 41.96 12.14 15.12
C GLY A 271 43.03 11.13 14.68
N GLU A 272 44.23 11.60 14.31
CA GLU A 272 45.45 10.78 14.20
C GLU A 272 45.63 9.87 15.44
N ALA A 273 45.65 8.55 15.22
CA ALA A 273 46.82 7.67 15.13
C ALA A 273 47.26 7.05 16.47
N ASP A 274 47.22 5.71 16.55
CA ASP A 274 48.46 4.93 16.66
C ASP A 274 48.23 3.44 16.35
N GLN A 275 49.12 2.90 15.52
CA GLN A 275 49.27 1.49 15.20
C GLN A 275 50.13 0.81 16.27
N GLU A 276 49.92 -0.49 16.56
CA GLU A 276 50.95 -1.52 16.40
C GLU A 276 50.48 -2.93 16.83
N ALA A 277 50.55 -3.85 15.86
CA ALA A 277 51.02 -5.24 15.90
C ALA A 277 50.68 -6.22 17.05
N ASP A 278 49.97 -7.29 16.67
CA ASP A 278 49.99 -8.66 17.26
C ASP A 278 51.37 -9.33 17.00
N PRO A 279 51.84 -10.39 17.73
CA PRO A 279 51.21 -11.72 17.68
C PRO A 279 51.29 -12.62 18.94
N SER A 280 50.38 -13.60 18.98
CA SER A 280 50.56 -15.00 19.45
C SER A 280 50.80 -15.30 20.94
N ALA A 281 49.91 -16.11 21.54
CA ALA A 281 50.23 -17.49 21.99
C ALA A 281 49.04 -18.16 22.71
N SER A 282 48.68 -19.36 22.24
CA SER A 282 47.92 -20.38 22.99
C SER A 282 48.85 -21.06 24.03
N PRO A 283 48.32 -21.65 25.13
CA PRO A 283 47.93 -23.07 25.05
C PRO A 283 46.72 -23.47 25.92
N ALA A 284 46.03 -24.54 25.48
CA ALA A 284 45.20 -25.44 26.31
C ALA A 284 46.09 -26.55 26.94
N PRO A 285 45.61 -27.66 27.58
CA PRO A 285 44.25 -28.06 28.01
C PRO A 285 44.20 -28.71 29.42
N ALA A 286 43.01 -29.15 29.88
CA ALA A 286 42.75 -30.33 30.75
C ALA A 286 41.29 -30.28 31.26
N SER A 287 40.38 -31.15 30.76
CA SER A 287 39.87 -32.39 31.41
C SER A 287 39.07 -32.15 32.71
N ASP A 288 37.99 -32.83 33.05
CA ASP A 288 37.23 -33.94 32.46
C ASP A 288 35.88 -34.02 33.23
N GLU A 289 34.93 -34.71 32.62
CA GLU A 289 33.89 -35.56 33.22
C GLU A 289 32.52 -35.02 33.69
N GLU A 290 31.56 -35.87 33.31
CA GLU A 290 30.11 -35.84 33.40
C GLU A 290 29.60 -36.18 34.81
N ASP A 291 28.36 -35.80 35.13
CA ASP A 291 27.34 -36.78 35.58
C ASP A 291 25.92 -36.19 35.49
N SER A 292 24.98 -37.11 35.57
CA SER A 292 23.65 -37.17 35.00
C SER A 292 22.54 -36.63 35.91
N ALA A 293 21.44 -36.28 35.23
CA ALA A 293 20.03 -36.57 35.57
C ALA A 293 19.43 -36.07 36.91
N SER A 294 18.29 -35.39 36.83
CA SER A 294 16.95 -35.96 37.12
C SER A 294 15.86 -34.90 37.35
N GLY A 295 14.62 -35.24 36.98
CA GLY A 295 13.34 -34.70 37.49
C GLY A 295 12.98 -33.30 37.00
N GLY A 296 11.80 -33.03 36.45
CA GLY A 296 10.49 -33.60 36.72
C GLY A 296 9.58 -32.49 37.27
N GLU A 297 8.52 -32.21 36.50
CA GLU A 297 7.20 -31.72 36.95
C GLU A 297 6.93 -30.20 37.04
N ASP A 298 5.99 -29.81 36.16
CA ASP A 298 4.80 -28.99 36.39
C ASP A 298 4.94 -27.48 36.70
N SER A 299 4.35 -26.63 35.86
CA SER A 299 3.23 -25.73 36.26
C SER A 299 2.82 -24.70 35.19
N SER A 300 1.51 -24.74 34.89
CA SER A 300 0.59 -23.62 34.58
C SER A 300 0.84 -22.66 33.40
N LEU A 301 0.03 -22.85 32.36
CA LEU A 301 -0.35 -21.82 31.38
C LEU A 301 -1.29 -20.78 32.03
N PRO A 302 -1.14 -19.47 31.79
CA PRO A 302 -2.26 -18.55 31.81
C PRO A 302 -2.85 -18.39 30.41
N ALA A 303 -4.16 -18.55 30.33
CA ALA A 303 -4.97 -18.36 29.15
C ALA A 303 -5.21 -16.87 28.87
N THR A 304 -4.76 -16.38 27.71
CA THR A 304 -5.33 -15.20 27.06
C THR A 304 -5.20 -15.35 25.54
N LEU A 305 -6.36 -15.30 24.86
CA LEU A 305 -6.63 -14.91 23.46
C LEU A 305 -7.61 -15.87 22.76
N ILE A 306 -8.88 -15.77 23.12
CA ILE A 306 -9.99 -16.09 22.20
C ILE A 306 -10.41 -14.77 21.56
N ALA A 307 -9.82 -14.44 20.40
CA ALA A 307 -10.37 -13.47 19.45
C ALA A 307 -9.70 -13.50 18.06
N VAL A 308 -9.38 -14.68 17.49
CA VAL A 308 -8.96 -14.77 16.06
C VAL A 308 -9.71 -15.88 15.28
N GLY A 309 -10.41 -16.79 15.96
CA GLY A 309 -11.06 -17.93 15.30
C GLY A 309 -12.26 -17.62 14.39
N ALA A 310 -12.80 -16.40 14.40
CA ALA A 310 -13.98 -16.05 13.59
C ALA A 310 -13.65 -15.53 12.19
N VAL A 311 -12.44 -15.01 11.95
CA VAL A 311 -12.04 -14.45 10.64
C VAL A 311 -11.61 -15.55 9.67
N ALA A 312 -10.99 -16.63 10.17
CA ALA A 312 -10.54 -17.75 9.35
C ALA A 312 -11.70 -18.53 8.68
N LEU A 313 -12.87 -18.59 9.32
CA LEU A 313 -14.07 -19.22 8.75
C LEU A 313 -14.76 -18.36 7.68
N ALA A 314 -14.66 -17.04 7.77
CA ALA A 314 -15.18 -16.12 6.75
C ALA A 314 -14.33 -16.16 5.46
N LEU A 315 -13.00 -16.24 5.59
CA LEU A 315 -12.08 -16.34 4.46
C LEU A 315 -12.22 -17.66 3.69
N LEU A 316 -12.44 -18.78 4.39
CA LEU A 316 -12.72 -20.07 3.74
C LEU A 316 -14.07 -20.09 3.00
N ALA A 317 -15.10 -19.40 3.49
CA ALA A 317 -16.38 -19.29 2.81
C ALA A 317 -16.29 -18.43 1.52
N ALA A 318 -15.51 -17.35 1.53
CA ALA A 318 -15.32 -16.46 0.38
C ALA A 318 -14.59 -17.16 -0.79
N VAL A 319 -13.53 -17.92 -0.50
CA VAL A 319 -12.76 -18.68 -1.52
C VAL A 319 -13.62 -19.76 -2.18
N VAL A 320 -14.49 -20.43 -1.43
CA VAL A 320 -15.41 -21.45 -1.98
C VAL A 320 -16.49 -20.80 -2.88
N VAL A 321 -16.98 -19.61 -2.54
CA VAL A 321 -17.99 -18.91 -3.36
C VAL A 321 -17.41 -18.37 -4.68
N VAL A 322 -16.19 -17.83 -4.66
CA VAL A 322 -15.50 -17.31 -5.87
C VAL A 322 -15.16 -18.44 -6.84
N THR A 323 -14.65 -19.57 -6.34
CA THR A 323 -14.30 -20.72 -7.19
C THR A 323 -15.52 -21.41 -7.81
N VAL A 324 -16.65 -21.49 -7.09
CA VAL A 324 -17.91 -22.04 -7.61
C VAL A 324 -18.56 -21.10 -8.62
N ARG A 325 -18.51 -19.77 -8.42
CA ARG A 325 -19.02 -18.79 -9.40
C ARG A 325 -18.19 -18.75 -10.68
N GLY A 326 -16.85 -18.82 -10.57
CA GLY A 326 -15.96 -18.87 -11.74
C GLY A 326 -16.14 -20.13 -12.59
N ARG A 327 -16.42 -21.28 -11.97
CA ARG A 327 -16.73 -22.52 -12.70
C ARG A 327 -18.07 -22.45 -13.45
N ARG A 328 -19.12 -21.90 -12.82
CA ARG A 328 -20.44 -21.74 -13.46
C ARG A 328 -20.42 -20.73 -14.61
N ALA A 329 -19.63 -19.67 -14.52
CA ALA A 329 -19.46 -18.69 -15.60
C ALA A 329 -18.76 -19.30 -16.82
N ARG A 330 -17.76 -20.19 -16.60
CA ARG A 330 -17.07 -20.90 -17.69
C ARG A 330 -17.96 -21.97 -18.35
N GLU A 331 -18.81 -22.65 -17.59
CA GLU A 331 -19.79 -23.59 -18.14
C GLU A 331 -20.90 -22.90 -18.94
N ALA A 332 -21.34 -21.70 -18.51
CA ALA A 332 -22.31 -20.89 -19.26
C ALA A 332 -21.72 -20.30 -20.55
N ALA A 333 -20.43 -19.94 -20.56
CA ALA A 333 -19.74 -19.42 -21.74
C ALA A 333 -19.41 -20.51 -22.79
N GLY A 334 -19.27 -21.78 -22.37
CA GLY A 334 -18.98 -22.91 -23.27
C GLY A 334 -20.20 -23.47 -24.04
N LEU A 335 -21.42 -23.05 -23.69
CA LEU A 335 -22.66 -23.54 -24.32
C LEU A 335 -23.26 -22.59 -25.38
N GLY A 336 -22.60 -21.46 -25.67
CA GLY A 336 -23.10 -20.42 -26.58
C GLY A 336 -22.66 -20.51 -28.04
N THR A 337 -21.67 -21.32 -28.39
CA THR A 337 -21.12 -21.39 -29.76
C THR A 337 -21.31 -22.78 -30.36
N GLY A 338 -22.53 -23.09 -30.81
CA GLY A 338 -22.77 -24.42 -31.37
C GLY A 338 -24.16 -24.74 -31.90
N ARG A 339 -24.86 -23.80 -32.55
CA ARG A 339 -25.90 -24.16 -33.52
C ARG A 339 -26.36 -22.95 -34.35
N ASP A 340 -26.60 -23.22 -35.63
CA ASP A 340 -27.12 -22.37 -36.72
C ASP A 340 -26.01 -21.89 -37.69
N GLY A 341 -25.95 -22.26 -38.97
CA GLY A 341 -26.95 -22.89 -39.83
C GLY A 341 -26.41 -23.45 -41.15
N LYS A 342 -27.38 -23.99 -41.89
CA LYS A 342 -27.41 -24.88 -43.05
C LYS A 342 -26.87 -24.35 -44.40
N ALA A 343 -26.57 -25.34 -45.25
CA ALA A 343 -26.90 -25.48 -46.69
C ALA A 343 -26.09 -24.67 -47.73
N SER A 344 -25.27 -25.39 -48.50
CA SER A 344 -25.53 -25.76 -49.91
C SER A 344 -24.65 -26.95 -50.29
#